data_AF-A0A9D8FUX8-F1
#
_entry.id   AF-A0A9D8FUX8-F1
#
_cell.length_a   1.000
_cell.length_b   1.000
_cell.length_c   1.000
_cell.angle_alpha   90.00
_cell.angle_beta   90.00
_cell.angle_gamma   90.00
#
_symmetry.space_group_name_H-M   'P 1'
#
loop_
_entity.id
_entity.type
_entity.pdbx_description
1 polymer ?
#
loop_
_entity_poly.entity_id
_entity_poly.type
_entity_poly.pdbx_seq_one_letter_code
_entity_poly.pdbx_strand_id
1 'polypeptide(L)'
;MPTGSEHVEAALAGIQVARDQINALEVVADGWQEEATARLDAVADLLRATMDRFYLKTRVSTPFARRCEEAISALDGLLAELSAEPDPGAQQRLSAALDALEAAARTLDERSQMRGMAIT
;
A
#
# COMPACT_ATOMS: atom_id res chain seq x y z
N MET A 1 -3.46 -15.42 -15.33
CA MET A 1 -2.85 -15.14 -14.01
C MET A 1 -2.46 -13.67 -14.03
N PRO A 2 -2.84 -12.89 -13.01
CA PRO A 2 -2.48 -11.48 -12.92
C PRO A 2 -0.96 -11.28 -12.99
N THR A 3 -0.56 -10.24 -13.70
CA THR A 3 0.82 -9.78 -13.85
C THR A 3 1.23 -8.90 -12.67
N GLY A 4 2.53 -8.62 -12.53
CA GLY A 4 3.00 -7.69 -11.51
C GLY A 4 2.33 -6.32 -11.61
N SER A 5 2.13 -5.81 -12.84
CA SER A 5 1.46 -4.52 -13.08
C SER A 5 0.00 -4.52 -12.61
N GLU A 6 -0.77 -5.57 -12.90
CA GLU A 6 -2.17 -5.68 -12.45
C GLU A 6 -2.28 -5.66 -10.92
N HIS A 7 -1.36 -6.32 -10.21
CA HIS A 7 -1.31 -6.28 -8.75
C HIS A 7 -0.95 -4.88 -8.20
N VAL A 8 -0.07 -4.15 -8.88
CA VAL A 8 0.28 -2.76 -8.49
C VAL A 8 -0.88 -1.81 -8.75
N GLU A 9 -1.59 -1.96 -9.88
CA GLU A 9 -2.79 -1.17 -10.18
C GLU A 9 -3.90 -1.42 -9.15
N ALA A 10 -4.14 -2.68 -8.79
CA ALA A 10 -5.07 -3.04 -7.72
C ALA A 10 -4.64 -2.41 -6.37
N ALA A 11 -3.34 -2.44 -6.06
CA ALA A 11 -2.82 -1.81 -4.86
C ALA A 11 -3.05 -0.29 -4.84
N LEU A 12 -2.81 0.39 -5.98
CA LEU A 12 -3.05 1.83 -6.13
C LEU A 12 -4.53 2.20 -5.99
N ALA A 13 -5.43 1.40 -6.57
CA ALA A 13 -6.86 1.58 -6.40
C ALA A 13 -7.29 1.41 -4.92
N GLY A 14 -6.76 0.38 -4.25
CA GLY A 14 -6.99 0.17 -2.82
C GLY A 14 -6.48 1.32 -1.95
N ILE A 15 -5.33 1.91 -2.30
CA ILE A 15 -4.79 3.08 -1.58
C ILE A 15 -5.76 4.25 -1.67
N GLN A 16 -6.32 4.53 -2.85
CA GLN A 16 -7.30 5.59 -3.01
C GLN A 16 -8.52 5.37 -2.10
N VAL A 17 -9.05 4.14 -2.07
CA VAL A 17 -10.18 3.77 -1.22
C VAL A 17 -9.84 3.90 0.27
N ALA A 18 -8.66 3.45 0.69
CA ALA A 18 -8.22 3.56 2.08
C ALA A 18 -8.09 5.02 2.54
N ARG A 19 -7.66 5.93 1.65
CA ARG A 19 -7.61 7.37 1.96
C ARG A 19 -8.98 7.96 2.19
N ASP A 20 -9.94 7.65 1.33
CA ASP A 20 -11.31 8.12 1.47
C ASP A 20 -11.92 7.64 2.79
N GLN A 21 -11.66 6.39 3.18
CA GLN A 21 -12.09 5.83 4.46
C GLN A 21 -11.39 6.50 5.66
N ILE A 22 -10.07 6.69 5.61
CA ILE A 22 -9.32 7.38 6.68
C ILE A 22 -9.85 8.78 6.90
N ASN A 23 -10.14 9.53 5.83
CA ASN A 23 -10.71 10.87 5.91
C ASN A 23 -12.13 10.89 6.48
N ALA A 24 -12.86 9.76 6.40
CA ALA A 24 -14.19 9.61 6.98
C ALA A 24 -14.17 9.14 8.45
N LEU A 25 -13.01 8.77 9.01
CA LEU A 25 -12.92 8.36 10.41
C LEU A 25 -13.06 9.57 11.35
N GLU A 26 -14.12 9.60 12.16
CA GLU A 26 -14.34 10.68 13.14
C GLU A 26 -13.65 10.41 14.49
N VAL A 27 -13.17 9.18 14.72
CA VAL A 27 -12.73 8.68 16.04
C VAL A 27 -11.23 8.34 16.06
N VAL A 28 -10.40 9.25 15.57
CA VAL A 28 -8.93 9.10 15.56
C VAL A 28 -8.27 10.32 16.20
N ALA A 29 -7.03 10.15 16.66
CA ALA A 29 -6.27 11.23 17.26
C ALA A 29 -6.09 12.40 16.26
N ASP A 30 -6.11 13.62 16.79
CA ASP A 30 -5.89 14.84 16.02
C ASP A 30 -4.55 14.77 15.25
N GLY A 31 -4.59 15.09 13.96
CA GLY A 31 -3.43 15.00 13.05
C GLY A 31 -3.06 13.59 12.54
N TRP A 32 -3.63 12.51 13.09
CA TRP A 32 -3.31 11.15 12.63
C TRP A 32 -3.81 10.90 11.19
N GLN A 33 -4.95 11.46 10.80
CA GLN A 33 -5.50 11.31 9.44
C GLN A 33 -4.58 11.94 8.39
N GLU A 34 -4.02 13.11 8.70
CA GLU A 34 -3.07 13.80 7.82
C GLU A 34 -1.79 12.99 7.67
N GLU A 35 -1.24 12.47 8.78
CA GLU A 35 -0.08 11.60 8.76
C GLU A 35 -0.33 10.32 7.94
N ALA A 36 -1.43 9.62 8.22
CA ALA A 36 -1.78 8.38 7.51
C ALA A 36 -2.00 8.62 6.01
N THR A 37 -2.67 9.74 5.66
CA THR A 37 -2.89 10.16 4.27
C THR A 37 -1.58 10.48 3.55
N ALA A 38 -0.65 11.17 4.21
CA ALA A 38 0.67 11.47 3.66
C ALA A 38 1.53 10.21 3.45
N ARG A 39 1.41 9.23 4.36
CA ARG A 39 2.07 7.93 4.22
C ARG A 39 1.53 7.14 3.03
N LEU A 40 0.21 7.13 2.85
CA LEU A 40 -0.44 6.51 1.69
C LEU A 40 -0.04 7.18 0.36
N ASP A 41 0.11 8.50 0.35
CA ASP A 41 0.68 9.23 -0.80
C ASP A 41 2.08 8.76 -1.16
N ALA A 42 2.97 8.70 -0.17
CA ALA A 42 4.35 8.27 -0.38
C ALA A 42 4.42 6.84 -0.94
N VAL A 43 3.56 5.94 -0.45
CA VAL A 43 3.44 4.58 -0.98
C VAL A 43 2.92 4.60 -2.42
N ALA A 44 1.87 5.37 -2.72
CA ALA A 44 1.33 5.46 -4.07
C ALA A 44 2.37 5.97 -5.07
N ASP A 45 3.17 6.96 -4.68
CA ASP A 45 4.23 7.51 -5.53
C ASP A 45 5.36 6.49 -5.77
N LEU A 46 5.74 5.72 -4.75
CA LEU A 46 6.67 4.60 -4.92
C LEU A 46 6.13 3.57 -5.91
N LEU A 47 4.88 3.14 -5.72
CA LEU A 47 4.25 2.14 -6.59
C LEU A 47 4.15 2.64 -8.04
N ARG A 48 3.73 3.90 -8.26
CA ARG A 48 3.71 4.53 -9.60
C ARG A 48 5.11 4.57 -10.20
N ALA A 49 6.14 4.96 -9.44
CA ALA A 49 7.52 4.97 -9.92
C ALA A 49 8.04 3.57 -10.28
N THR A 50 7.50 2.51 -9.68
CA THR A 50 7.83 1.15 -10.08
C THR A 50 7.15 0.75 -11.38
N MET A 51 5.93 1.22 -11.67
CA MET A 51 5.14 0.80 -12.85
C MET A 51 5.84 0.97 -14.19
N ASP A 52 6.65 2.01 -14.33
CA ASP A 52 7.40 2.26 -15.58
C ASP A 52 8.63 1.34 -15.75
N ARG A 53 8.99 0.54 -14.74
CA ARG A 53 10.21 -0.27 -14.75
C ARG A 53 9.98 -1.63 -15.41
N PHE A 54 10.94 -2.06 -16.24
CA PHE A 54 10.92 -3.36 -16.91
C PHE A 54 10.74 -4.55 -15.95
N TYR A 55 11.22 -4.41 -14.71
CA TYR A 55 11.06 -5.41 -13.66
C TYR A 55 9.61 -5.87 -13.46
N LEU A 56 8.63 -4.95 -13.49
CA LEU A 56 7.22 -5.30 -13.28
C LEU A 56 6.63 -6.19 -14.38
N LYS A 57 7.21 -6.13 -15.58
CA LYS A 57 6.85 -7.01 -16.72
C LYS A 57 7.38 -8.43 -16.57
N THR A 58 8.22 -8.70 -15.57
CA THR A 58 8.79 -10.03 -15.32
C THR A 58 7.94 -10.82 -14.32
N ARG A 59 7.90 -12.16 -14.44
CA ARG A 59 7.19 -13.02 -13.46
C ARG A 59 7.79 -12.98 -12.04
N VAL A 60 9.00 -12.44 -11.91
CA VAL A 60 9.72 -12.36 -10.63
C VAL A 60 9.19 -11.22 -9.76
N SER A 61 8.54 -10.21 -10.35
CA SER A 61 7.89 -9.12 -9.60
C SER A 61 6.57 -9.53 -8.96
N THR A 62 5.86 -10.50 -9.57
CA THR A 62 4.51 -10.92 -9.17
C THR A 62 4.34 -11.18 -7.68
N PRO A 63 5.18 -11.97 -6.97
CA PRO A 63 4.99 -12.20 -5.54
C PRO A 63 5.16 -10.93 -4.69
N PHE A 64 5.99 -9.98 -5.13
CA PHE A 64 6.21 -8.72 -4.40
C PHE A 64 5.09 -7.71 -4.68
N ALA A 65 4.63 -7.63 -5.93
CA ALA A 65 3.48 -6.83 -6.31
C ALA A 65 2.21 -7.33 -5.62
N ARG A 66 2.01 -8.64 -5.58
CA ARG A 66 0.90 -9.29 -4.85
C ARG A 66 0.94 -8.98 -3.35
N ARG A 67 2.11 -8.92 -2.72
CA ARG A 67 2.22 -8.51 -1.31
C ARG A 67 1.77 -7.07 -1.06
N CYS A 68 1.93 -6.18 -2.04
CA CYS A 68 1.41 -4.81 -1.94
C CYS A 68 -0.13 -4.83 -1.99
N GLU A 69 -0.72 -5.62 -2.88
CA GLU A 69 -2.17 -5.82 -2.94
C GLU A 69 -2.72 -6.44 -1.63
N GLU A 70 -2.09 -7.50 -1.13
CA GLU A 70 -2.52 -8.16 0.11
C GLU A 70 -2.42 -7.21 1.32
N ALA A 71 -1.36 -6.39 1.39
CA ALA A 71 -1.20 -5.40 2.45
C ALA A 71 -2.28 -4.31 2.40
N ILE A 72 -2.64 -3.81 1.22
CA ILE A 72 -3.71 -2.82 1.11
C ILE A 72 -5.08 -3.42 1.39
N SER A 73 -5.35 -4.67 0.97
CA SER A 73 -6.60 -5.36 1.30
C SER A 73 -6.73 -5.61 2.80
N ALA A 74 -5.62 -5.90 3.49
CA ALA A 74 -5.63 -6.02 4.95
C ALA A 74 -5.92 -4.67 5.64
N LEU A 75 -5.35 -3.56 5.13
CA LEU A 75 -5.66 -2.22 5.62
C LEU A 75 -7.13 -1.85 5.40
N ASP A 76 -7.67 -2.12 4.20
CA ASP A 76 -9.06 -1.87 3.84
C ASP A 76 -10.03 -2.66 4.72
N GLY A 77 -9.73 -3.94 4.98
CA GLY A 77 -10.50 -4.76 5.92
C GLY A 77 -10.53 -4.19 7.33
N LEU A 78 -9.39 -3.72 7.83
CA LEU A 78 -9.32 -3.07 9.15
C LEU A 78 -10.09 -1.76 9.20
N LEU A 79 -10.03 -0.94 8.15
CA LEU A 79 -10.80 0.31 8.07
C LEU A 79 -12.31 0.03 8.04
N ALA A 80 -12.76 -0.98 7.30
CA ALA A 80 -14.15 -1.40 7.26
C ALA A 80 -14.65 -1.92 8.63
N GLU A 81 -13.84 -2.71 9.33
CA GLU A 81 -14.13 -3.15 10.71
C GLU A 81 -14.31 -1.96 11.66
N LEU A 82 -13.42 -0.97 11.58
CA LEU A 82 -13.43 0.20 12.45
C LEU A 82 -14.56 1.16 12.16
N SER A 83 -14.97 1.26 10.90
CA SER A 83 -16.18 1.99 10.53
C SER A 83 -17.44 1.34 11.10
N ALA A 84 -17.44 0.02 11.34
CA ALA A 84 -18.58 -0.70 11.90
C ALA A 84 -18.59 -0.68 13.43
N GLU A 85 -17.42 -0.80 14.07
CA GLU A 85 -17.29 -0.77 15.53
C GLU A 85 -16.03 0.00 15.96
N PRO A 86 -16.16 1.12 16.70
CA PRO A 86 -15.02 1.89 17.17
C PRO A 86 -14.24 1.11 18.25
N ASP A 87 -13.00 0.73 17.92
CA ASP A 87 -12.09 0.02 18.83
C ASP A 87 -11.01 0.97 19.40
N PRO A 88 -10.77 1.00 20.72
CA PRO A 88 -9.65 1.75 21.30
C PRO A 88 -8.25 1.29 20.81
N GLY A 89 -8.10 0.06 20.30
CA GLY A 89 -6.87 -0.45 19.67
C GLY A 89 -6.74 -0.16 18.16
N ALA A 90 -7.75 0.46 17.56
CA ALA A 90 -7.87 0.72 16.12
C ALA A 90 -6.65 1.37 15.50
N GLN A 91 -6.25 2.51 16.07
CA GLN A 91 -5.18 3.34 15.53
C GLN A 91 -3.85 2.58 15.49
N GLN A 92 -3.56 1.76 16.51
CA GLN A 92 -2.34 0.96 16.55
C GLN A 92 -2.36 -0.14 15.48
N ARG A 93 -3.52 -0.80 15.26
CA ARG A 93 -3.70 -1.79 14.20
C ARG A 93 -3.57 -1.16 12.81
N LEU A 94 -4.17 0.02 12.60
CA LEU A 94 -4.06 0.78 11.35
C LEU A 94 -2.63 1.23 11.08
N SER A 95 -1.92 1.77 12.07
CA SER A 95 -0.51 2.15 11.93
C SER A 95 0.37 0.95 11.56
N ALA A 96 0.16 -0.22 12.18
CA ALA A 96 0.90 -1.43 11.84
C ALA A 96 0.59 -1.93 10.41
N ALA A 97 -0.66 -1.80 9.95
CA ALA A 97 -1.03 -2.13 8.58
C ALA A 97 -0.39 -1.17 7.55
N LEU A 98 -0.34 0.13 7.87
CA LEU A 98 0.40 1.13 7.07
C LEU A 98 1.90 0.82 7.01
N ASP A 99 2.52 0.45 8.14
CA ASP A 99 3.93 0.02 8.18
C ASP A 99 4.19 -1.20 7.28
N ALA A 100 3.27 -2.17 7.30
CA ALA A 100 3.38 -3.37 6.46
C ALA A 100 3.26 -3.07 4.97
N LEU A 101 2.33 -2.17 4.59
CA LEU A 101 2.16 -1.69 3.22
C LEU A 101 3.41 -0.94 2.72
N GLU A 102 3.95 -0.04 3.54
CA GLU A 102 5.19 0.68 3.23
C GLU A 102 6.38 -0.28 3.03
N ALA A 103 6.52 -1.26 3.92
CA ALA A 103 7.58 -2.26 3.80
C ALA A 103 7.44 -3.09 2.51
N ALA A 104 6.22 -3.44 2.13
CA ALA A 104 5.95 -4.16 0.87
C ALA A 104 6.31 -3.31 -0.35
N ALA A 105 5.88 -2.05 -0.39
CA ALA A 105 6.16 -1.13 -1.48
C ALA A 105 7.66 -0.81 -1.61
N ARG A 106 8.36 -0.58 -0.50
CA ARG A 106 9.83 -0.39 -0.47
C ARG A 106 10.56 -1.63 -0.98
N THR A 107 10.16 -2.82 -0.53
CA THR A 107 10.76 -4.07 -1.02
C THR A 107 10.59 -4.22 -2.53
N LEU A 108 9.40 -3.91 -3.06
CA LEU A 108 9.15 -3.94 -4.50
C LEU A 108 10.03 -2.93 -5.25
N ASP A 109 10.12 -1.70 -4.73
CA ASP A 109 10.94 -0.64 -5.30
C ASP A 109 12.42 -1.03 -5.32
N GLU A 110 13.01 -1.42 -4.19
CA GLU A 110 14.41 -1.85 -4.09
C GLU A 110 14.76 -2.98 -5.07
N ARG A 111 13.87 -3.99 -5.17
CA ARG A 111 14.04 -5.11 -6.11
C ARG A 111 14.00 -4.66 -7.56
N SER A 112 13.13 -3.71 -7.87
CA SER A 112 13.05 -3.15 -9.21
C SER A 112 14.26 -2.28 -9.57
N GLN A 113 14.84 -1.54 -8.61
CA GLN A 113 16.08 -0.77 -8.81
C GLN A 113 17.30 -1.68 -9.05
N MET A 114 17.51 -2.68 -8.19
CA MET A 114 18.64 -3.62 -8.32
C MET A 114 18.65 -4.35 -9.67
N ARG A 115 17.46 -4.67 -10.19
CA ARG A 115 17.32 -5.33 -11.51
C ARG A 115 17.47 -4.35 -12.67
N GLY A 116 17.13 -3.07 -12.49
CA GLY A 116 17.40 -2.02 -13.47
C GLY A 116 18.89 -1.78 -13.70
N MET A 117 19.71 -1.84 -12.65
CA MET A 117 21.17 -1.70 -12.75
C MET A 117 21.88 -2.90 -13.39
N ALA A 118 21.30 -4.09 -13.38
CA ALA A 118 21.93 -5.29 -13.92
C ALA A 118 21.82 -5.39 -15.47
N ILE A 119 21.11 -4.48 -16.13
CA ILE A 119 20.85 -4.50 -17.58
C ILE A 119 21.65 -3.40 -18.33
N THR A 120 22.40 -2.54 -17.63
CA THR A 120 23.33 -1.58 -18.20
C THR A 120 24.75 -2.13 -18.25
#